data_AF-A0A146I0W6-F1
#
_entry.id   AF-A0A146I0W6-F1
#
_cell.length_a   1.000
_cell.length_b   1.000
_cell.length_c   1.000
_cell.angle_alpha   90.00
_cell.angle_beta   90.00
_cell.angle_gamma   90.00
#
_symmetry.space_group_name_H-M   'P 1'
#
loop_
_entity.id
_entity.type
_entity.pdbx_description
1 polymer ?
#
loop_
_entity_poly.entity_id
_entity_poly.type
_entity_poly.pdbx_seq_one_letter_code
_entity_poly.pdbx_strand_id
1 'polypeptide(L)'
;MSASLRPKSNIRPWLALEALPIVMLVTGMVSFASYFTYRSAMGPSIQWSSRNPEPWNRIKPNEGVKMVQVNHKFDQNWHRDQL
;
A
#
# COMPACT_ATOMS: atom_id res chain seq x y z
N MET A 1 11.70 52.14 19.85
CA MET A 1 10.60 51.53 19.06
C MET A 1 11.09 50.15 18.61
N SER A 2 10.61 49.08 19.23
CA SER A 2 11.07 47.70 18.91
C SER A 2 10.34 47.21 17.66
N ALA A 3 11.07 46.98 16.57
CA ALA A 3 10.51 46.46 15.33
C ALA A 3 10.22 44.96 15.48
N SER A 4 8.93 44.59 15.46
CA SER A 4 8.50 43.20 15.47
C SER A 4 8.81 42.55 14.11
N LEU A 5 9.87 41.73 14.07
CA LEU A 5 10.20 40.90 12.91
C LEU A 5 9.23 39.72 12.86
N ARG A 6 8.11 39.88 12.13
CA ARG A 6 7.17 38.78 11.91
C ARG A 6 7.86 37.69 11.08
N PRO A 7 8.05 36.46 11.60
CA PRO A 7 8.68 35.40 10.82
C PRO A 7 7.82 35.08 9.60
N LYS A 8 8.40 35.16 8.40
CA LYS A 8 7.74 34.73 7.16
C LYS A 8 7.57 33.21 7.23
N SER A 9 6.34 32.72 7.15
CA SER A 9 6.10 31.27 7.20
C SER A 9 6.39 30.65 5.83
N ASN A 10 7.33 29.71 5.81
CA ASN A 10 7.82 29.05 4.59
C ASN A 10 6.79 28.11 3.93
N ILE A 11 5.63 27.89 4.57
CA ILE A 11 4.54 27.03 4.08
C ILE A 11 3.52 27.76 3.19
N ARG A 12 3.49 29.10 3.21
CA ARG A 12 2.57 29.91 2.40
C ARG A 12 2.69 29.65 0.89
N PRO A 13 3.90 29.53 0.29
CA PRO A 13 4.01 29.25 -1.14
C PRO A 13 3.51 27.83 -1.50
N TRP A 14 3.62 26.87 -0.59
CA TRP A 14 3.14 25.49 -0.80
C TRP A 14 1.61 25.35 -0.71
N LEU A 15 0.94 26.30 -0.04
CA LEU A 15 -0.51 26.37 0.10
C LEU A 15 -1.14 27.47 -0.76
N ALA A 16 -0.39 28.04 -1.71
CA ALA A 16 -0.92 29.01 -2.65
C ALA A 16 -1.98 28.33 -3.54
N LEU A 17 -3.04 29.06 -3.90
CA LEU A 17 -4.16 28.53 -4.70
C LEU A 17 -3.70 27.92 -6.03
N GLU A 18 -2.62 28.44 -6.60
CA GLU A 18 -1.99 27.96 -7.84
C GLU A 18 -1.15 26.69 -7.65
N ALA A 19 -0.58 26.49 -6.46
CA ALA A 19 0.23 25.31 -6.12
C ALA A 19 -0.62 24.14 -5.60
N LEU A 20 -1.84 24.42 -5.09
CA LEU A 20 -2.77 23.42 -4.58
C LEU A 20 -3.04 22.27 -5.57
N PRO A 21 -3.30 22.50 -6.87
CA PRO A 21 -3.53 21.42 -7.83
C PRO A 21 -2.32 20.48 -7.96
N ILE A 22 -1.11 21.04 -7.97
CA ILE A 22 0.14 20.27 -8.13
C ILE A 22 0.39 19.44 -6.88
N VAL A 23 0.27 20.06 -5.70
CA VAL A 23 0.48 19.37 -4.42
C VAL A 23 -0.55 18.25 -4.24
N MET A 24 -1.82 18.50 -4.57
CA MET A 24 -2.88 17.48 -4.52
C MET A 24 -2.57 16.28 -5.42
N LEU A 25 -2.12 16.51 -6.65
CA LEU A 25 -1.78 15.42 -7.58
C LEU A 25 -0.59 14.61 -7.07
N VAL A 26 0.50 15.28 -6.68
CA VAL A 26 1.71 14.59 -6.21
C VAL A 26 1.42 13.78 -4.94
N THR A 27 0.77 14.40 -3.96
CA THR A 27 0.41 13.71 -2.71
C THR A 27 -0.56 12.56 -2.96
N GLY A 28 -1.52 12.74 -3.87
CA GLY A 28 -2.44 11.69 -4.30
C GLY A 28 -1.70 10.51 -4.93
N MET A 29 -0.78 10.77 -5.86
CA MET A 29 0.00 9.73 -6.55
C MET A 29 0.91 8.96 -5.59
N VAL A 30 1.64 9.66 -4.72
CA VAL A 30 2.53 9.02 -3.75
C VAL A 30 1.75 8.16 -2.75
N SER A 31 0.60 8.66 -2.27
CA SER A 31 -0.27 7.91 -1.38
C SER A 31 -0.86 6.68 -2.08
N PHE A 32 -1.31 6.83 -3.33
CA PHE A 32 -1.86 5.74 -4.11
C PHE A 32 -0.82 4.65 -4.42
N ALA A 33 0.39 5.05 -4.83
CA ALA A 33 1.48 4.11 -5.10
C ALA A 33 1.88 3.33 -3.83
N SER A 34 1.96 4.03 -2.69
CA SER A 34 2.26 3.41 -1.40
C SER A 34 1.18 2.41 -1.00
N TYR A 35 -0.11 2.79 -1.10
CA TYR A 35 -1.24 1.92 -0.81
C TYR A 35 -1.27 0.69 -1.74
N PHE A 36 -1.04 0.89 -3.03
CA PHE A 36 -1.06 -0.18 -4.01
C PHE A 36 0.08 -1.18 -3.80
N THR A 37 1.27 -0.68 -3.47
CA THR A 37 2.44 -1.52 -3.15
C THR A 37 2.21 -2.30 -1.86
N TYR A 38 1.70 -1.66 -0.82
CA TYR A 38 1.34 -2.30 0.45
C TYR A 38 0.32 -3.43 0.23
N ARG A 39 -0.76 -3.15 -0.49
CA ARG A 39 -1.78 -4.14 -0.84
C ARG A 39 -1.19 -5.32 -1.63
N SER A 40 -0.28 -5.04 -2.58
CA SER A 40 0.34 -6.07 -3.41
C SER A 40 1.30 -6.95 -2.60
N ALA A 41 2.07 -6.36 -1.68
CA ALA A 41 3.00 -7.08 -0.82
C ALA A 41 2.29 -8.01 0.18
N MET A 42 1.06 -7.69 0.56
CA MET A 42 0.22 -8.50 1.44
C MET A 42 -0.62 -9.56 0.71
N GLY A 43 -0.38 -9.73 -0.58
CA GLY A 43 -1.09 -10.72 -1.37
C GLY A 43 -0.83 -12.17 -0.94
N PRO A 44 -1.85 -13.05 -1.02
CA PRO A 44 -1.67 -14.49 -0.91
C PRO A 44 -0.84 -14.97 -2.10
N SER A 45 0.48 -14.82 -2.01
CA SER A 45 1.44 -15.26 -3.00
C SER A 45 2.23 -16.43 -2.43
N ILE A 46 2.34 -17.49 -3.24
CA ILE A 46 3.13 -18.67 -2.91
C ILE A 46 4.59 -18.28 -3.19
N GLN A 47 5.36 -18.05 -2.13
CA GLN A 47 6.76 -17.63 -2.21
C GLN A 47 7.65 -18.67 -1.55
N TRP A 48 8.78 -18.97 -2.18
CA TRP A 48 9.83 -19.76 -1.56
C TRP A 48 10.58 -18.93 -0.52
N SER A 49 10.86 -19.53 0.63
CA SER A 49 11.78 -18.96 1.60
C SER A 49 12.69 -20.01 2.19
N SER A 50 13.84 -19.58 2.73
CA SER A 50 14.80 -20.52 3.33
C SER A 50 14.20 -21.33 4.49
N ARG A 51 13.14 -20.83 5.12
CA ARG A 51 12.42 -21.52 6.21
C ARG A 51 11.28 -22.40 5.70
N ASN A 52 10.81 -22.20 4.47
CA ASN A 52 9.69 -22.91 3.87
C ASN A 52 10.00 -23.25 2.40
N PRO A 53 10.74 -24.34 2.14
CA PRO A 53 11.18 -24.73 0.80
C PRO A 53 10.04 -25.23 -0.09
N GLU A 54 8.93 -25.70 0.49
CA GLU A 54 7.78 -26.27 -0.23
C GLU A 54 6.47 -25.58 0.19
N PRO A 55 6.26 -24.32 -0.22
CA PRO A 55 5.15 -23.50 0.25
C PRO A 55 3.77 -24.04 -0.14
N TRP A 56 3.69 -24.88 -1.18
CA TRP A 56 2.43 -25.49 -1.63
C TRP A 56 1.88 -26.56 -0.70
N ASN A 57 2.70 -27.21 0.13
CA ASN A 57 2.25 -28.29 1.02
C ASN A 57 1.31 -27.80 2.15
N ARG A 58 1.21 -26.48 2.36
CA ARG A 58 0.36 -25.89 3.40
C ARG A 58 -1.03 -25.51 2.91
N ILE A 59 -1.24 -25.51 1.60
CA ILE A 59 -2.50 -25.11 0.98
C ILE A 59 -3.44 -26.32 1.01
N LYS A 60 -4.62 -26.17 1.60
CA LYS A 60 -5.62 -27.24 1.59
C LYS A 60 -6.40 -27.23 0.27
N PRO A 61 -6.96 -28.37 -0.16
CA PRO A 61 -7.74 -28.46 -1.39
C PRO A 61 -8.94 -27.48 -1.47
N ASN A 62 -9.49 -27.10 -0.31
CA ASN A 62 -10.66 -26.20 -0.22
C ASN A 62 -10.27 -24.73 0.04
N GLU A 63 -8.98 -24.40 -0.04
CA GLU A 63 -8.48 -23.04 0.20
C GLU A 63 -8.09 -22.34 -1.10
N GLY A 64 -8.66 -21.16 -1.30
CA GLY A 64 -8.36 -20.31 -2.45
C GLY A 64 -7.10 -19.48 -2.24
N VAL A 65 -6.14 -19.62 -3.15
CA VAL A 65 -4.90 -18.82 -3.15
C VAL A 65 -5.01 -17.52 -3.94
N LYS A 66 -6.05 -17.35 -4.74
CA LYS A 66 -6.25 -16.15 -5.57
C LYS A 66 -6.95 -15.06 -4.77
N MET A 67 -6.43 -13.83 -4.86
CA MET A 67 -7.08 -12.64 -4.29
C MET A 67 -8.50 -12.42 -4.80
N VAL A 68 -8.77 -12.79 -6.06
CA VAL A 68 -10.06 -12.57 -6.71
C VAL A 68 -10.47 -13.86 -7.42
N GLN A 69 -11.69 -14.30 -7.15
CA GLN A 69 -12.29 -15.52 -7.69
C GLN A 69 -13.61 -15.15 -8.34
N VAL A 70 -13.69 -15.25 -9.67
CA VAL A 70 -14.90 -14.89 -10.42
C VAL A 70 -15.84 -16.08 -10.58
N ASN A 71 -15.28 -17.24 -10.96
CA ASN A 71 -16.09 -18.40 -11.36
C ASN A 71 -16.04 -19.58 -10.37
N HIS A 72 -14.95 -19.73 -9.59
CA HIS A 72 -14.77 -20.84 -8.67
C HIS A 72 -14.54 -20.30 -7.27
N LYS A 73 -15.55 -20.44 -6.40
CA LYS A 73 -15.52 -19.96 -5.01
C LYS A 73 -15.02 -21.09 -4.12
N PHE A 74 -13.97 -20.83 -3.36
CA PHE A 74 -13.49 -21.72 -2.31
C PHE A 74 -14.14 -21.36 -0.98
N ASP A 75 -14.32 -22.35 -0.10
CA ASP A 75 -14.93 -22.14 1.23
C ASP A 75 -14.02 -21.32 2.16
N GLN A 76 -12.71 -21.41 1.95
CA GLN A 76 -11.70 -20.76 2.77
C GLN A 76 -10.71 -19.99 1.90
N ASN A 77 -10.16 -18.90 2.43
CA ASN A 77 -9.07 -18.16 1.81
C ASN A 77 -7.76 -18.54 2.46
N TRP A 78 -6.75 -18.84 1.64
CA TRP A 78 -5.40 -19.10 2.14
C TRP A 78 -4.72 -17.78 2.50
N HIS A 79 -4.11 -17.72 3.69
CA HIS A 79 -3.36 -16.56 4.16
C HIS A 79 -1.89 -16.93 4.39
N ARG A 80 -0.99 -16.00 4.04
CA ARG A 80 0.45 -16.18 4.25
C ARG A 80 0.85 -15.72 5.64
N ASP A 81 1.00 -16.66 6.58
CA ASP A 81 1.39 -16.36 7.96
C ASP A 81 2.91 -16.17 8.14
N GLN A 82 3.73 -16.64 7.19
CA GLN A 82 5.19 -16.67 7.32
C GLN A 82 5.86 -16.18 6.03
N LEU A 83 6.86 -15.32 6.21
CA LEU A 83 7.84 -14.88 5.20
C LEU A 83 9.09 -15.75 5.31
#